data_AF-A0A9Q0YCY0-F1
#
_entry.id   AF-A0A9Q0YCY0-F1
#
_cell.length_a   1.000
_cell.length_b   1.000
_cell.length_c   1.000
_cell.angle_alpha   90.00
_cell.angle_beta   90.00
_cell.angle_gamma   90.00
#
_symmetry.space_group_name_H-M   'P 1'
#
loop_
_entity.id
_entity.type
_entity.pdbx_description
1 polymer ?
#
loop_
_entity_poly.entity_id
_entity_poly.type
_entity_poly.pdbx_seq_one_letter_code
_entity_poly.pdbx_strand_id
1 'polypeptide(L)'
;MRRRKALSWAKTFTNIKRQESDAIMHARQSLLFNNDKPWAKRNSSSNFDVTMGSYDGAEVCELIGLYILTNLEKRLNQGSIGLYRDDGLAVFKNLTARTASKVKNEITQVFSSFGLKITVQANLKSVDFLDVSLNLQTGRYQPYRKPGDRPIYVNSDSNHPPSVLKHVPTGVISRIKQLSCDQEAYSNTSGVYIEALKASGFDTDPPANRGATTTNAPRHPRKQRRRNIVWFNPPFSKSVATNVGCTFLRLIAKHFPPGHALHKLFNKNNTKVSYSCMPNMKSLISNHNKRVLNQQPIDQTPNSCNCRDRSKCPLEGACLTSSIVYSAKVTTTSHNDPTTMTYIGMTGGDFKARFNNHKKSFHNETYKKETELSKYIWSLKESNTSFNIQWNILKRIPTRMTAHGQCNLCTEEKLAILSADKTSLLNKRSEIVSKCRHSNRRYTRPANRRDPP
;
A
#
# COMPACT_ATOMS: atom_id res chain seq x y z
N MET A 1 7.02 -31.36 -1.81
CA MET A 1 6.85 -32.16 -3.04
C MET A 1 5.89 -31.51 -4.05
N ARG A 2 4.60 -31.30 -3.73
CA ARG A 2 3.59 -30.75 -4.66
C ARG A 2 3.96 -29.42 -5.35
N ARG A 3 4.54 -28.47 -4.60
CA ARG A 3 4.94 -27.14 -5.09
C ARG A 3 6.04 -27.18 -6.17
N ARG A 4 7.06 -28.03 -5.98
CA ARG A 4 8.13 -28.21 -6.98
C ARG A 4 7.59 -28.86 -8.25
N LYS A 5 6.66 -29.81 -8.12
CA LYS A 5 5.98 -30.41 -9.28
C LYS A 5 5.13 -29.38 -10.03
N ALA A 6 4.35 -28.57 -9.31
CA ALA A 6 3.55 -27.50 -9.92
C ALA A 6 4.42 -26.43 -10.59
N LEU A 7 5.54 -26.02 -10.00
CA LEU A 7 6.50 -25.10 -10.64
C LEU A 7 7.17 -25.73 -11.88
N SER A 8 7.53 -27.01 -11.81
CA SER A 8 8.07 -27.73 -12.97
C SER A 8 7.06 -27.83 -14.10
N TRP A 9 5.77 -27.98 -13.76
CA TRP A 9 4.69 -27.94 -14.72
C TRP A 9 4.48 -26.53 -15.29
N ALA A 10 4.50 -25.48 -14.47
CA ALA A 10 4.38 -24.10 -14.95
C ALA A 10 5.49 -23.71 -15.95
N LYS A 11 6.70 -24.26 -15.79
CA LYS A 11 7.82 -24.05 -16.72
C LYS A 11 7.53 -24.53 -18.14
N THR A 12 6.53 -25.39 -18.37
CA THR A 12 6.14 -25.80 -19.73
C THR A 12 5.33 -24.73 -20.46
N PHE A 13 4.79 -23.74 -19.74
CA PHE A 13 3.96 -22.67 -20.32
C PHE A 13 4.65 -21.30 -20.32
N THR A 14 5.61 -21.08 -19.41
CA THR A 14 6.33 -19.83 -19.30
C THR A 14 7.77 -20.06 -18.86
N ASN A 15 8.67 -19.18 -19.30
CA ASN A 15 10.07 -19.27 -18.93
C ASN A 15 10.27 -18.76 -17.49
N ILE A 16 10.50 -19.68 -16.55
CA ILE A 16 10.84 -19.37 -15.15
C ILE A 16 12.31 -19.69 -14.93
N LYS A 17 13.12 -18.66 -14.72
CA LYS A 17 14.56 -18.80 -14.48
C LYS A 17 14.80 -19.57 -13.18
N ARG A 18 15.95 -20.24 -13.10
CA ARG A 18 16.37 -20.95 -11.88
C ARG A 18 16.40 -20.03 -10.66
N GLN A 19 16.96 -18.83 -10.82
CA GLN A 19 17.02 -17.82 -9.75
C GLN A 19 15.62 -17.42 -9.25
N GLU A 20 14.63 -17.28 -10.14
CA GLU A 20 13.25 -16.94 -9.76
C GLU A 20 12.60 -18.10 -9.00
N SER A 21 12.79 -19.33 -9.48
CA SER A 21 12.32 -20.53 -8.79
C SER A 21 12.96 -20.67 -7.40
N ASP A 22 14.25 -20.41 -7.27
CA ASP A 22 14.98 -20.48 -6.01
C ASP A 22 14.53 -19.37 -5.05
N ALA A 23 14.29 -18.15 -5.56
CA ALA A 23 13.76 -17.03 -4.79
C ALA A 23 12.34 -17.32 -4.26
N ILE A 24 11.44 -17.85 -5.10
CA ILE A 24 10.10 -18.30 -4.69
C ILE A 24 10.21 -19.36 -3.58
N MET A 25 11.16 -20.28 -3.73
CA MET A 25 11.35 -21.34 -2.74
C MET A 25 11.95 -20.83 -1.42
N HIS A 26 12.84 -19.84 -1.48
CA HIS A 26 13.50 -19.24 -0.32
C HIS A 26 12.58 -18.31 0.46
N ALA A 27 11.73 -17.52 -0.22
CA ALA A 27 10.82 -16.53 0.38
C ALA A 27 9.78 -17.13 1.36
N ARG A 28 9.69 -18.45 1.44
CA ARG A 28 8.73 -19.22 2.24
C ARG A 28 9.40 -20.06 3.32
N GLN A 29 10.72 -19.95 3.47
CA GLN A 29 11.42 -20.53 4.61
C GLN A 29 11.07 -19.73 5.87
N SER A 30 10.96 -20.43 7.01
CA SER A 30 10.72 -19.81 8.31
C SER A 30 11.80 -18.78 8.61
N LEU A 31 11.38 -17.55 8.93
CA LEU A 31 12.25 -16.46 9.37
C LEU A 31 12.23 -16.30 10.90
N LEU A 32 11.49 -17.14 11.62
CA LEU A 32 11.47 -17.14 13.07
C LEU A 32 12.59 -18.06 13.56
N PHE A 33 13.48 -17.55 14.39
CA PHE A 33 14.58 -18.31 14.97
C PHE A 33 14.45 -18.30 16.50
N ASN A 34 14.77 -19.42 17.13
CA ASN A 34 14.97 -19.53 18.57
C ASN A 34 16.32 -20.22 18.81
N ASN A 35 17.25 -19.56 19.51
CA ASN A 35 18.62 -20.04 19.72
C ASN A 35 19.29 -20.50 18.42
N ASP A 36 19.29 -19.63 17.41
CA ASP A 36 19.83 -19.86 16.05
C ASP A 36 19.26 -21.08 15.29
N LYS A 37 18.21 -21.70 15.82
CA LYS A 37 17.46 -22.75 15.13
C LYS A 37 16.20 -22.16 14.52
N PRO A 38 15.96 -22.36 13.21
CA PRO A 38 14.72 -21.94 12.59
C PRO A 38 13.57 -22.69 13.25
N TRP A 39 12.56 -21.94 13.67
CA TRP A 39 11.34 -22.50 14.22
C TRP A 39 10.63 -23.28 13.12
N ALA A 40 10.50 -24.58 13.34
CA ALA A 40 9.83 -25.52 12.46
C ALA A 40 8.51 -25.95 13.09
N LYS A 41 7.50 -26.22 12.24
CA LYS A 41 6.22 -26.73 12.72
C LYS A 41 6.44 -28.12 13.31
N ARG A 42 5.86 -28.39 14.49
CA ARG A 42 5.84 -29.70 15.14
C ARG A 42 5.27 -30.69 14.11
N ASN A 43 6.11 -31.55 13.53
CA ASN A 43 5.82 -32.55 12.48
C ASN A 43 6.05 -32.16 11.00
N SER A 44 6.77 -31.07 10.68
CA SER A 44 7.21 -30.80 9.31
C SER A 44 8.71 -31.02 9.13
N SER A 45 9.12 -31.90 8.22
CA SER A 45 10.52 -32.08 7.79
C SER A 45 11.04 -30.93 6.90
N SER A 46 10.18 -29.98 6.53
CA SER A 46 10.55 -28.80 5.75
C SER A 46 10.17 -27.51 6.48
N ASN A 47 11.12 -26.58 6.60
CA ASN A 47 10.92 -25.23 7.16
C ASN A 47 10.08 -24.30 6.25
N PHE A 48 9.27 -24.87 5.36
CA PHE A 48 8.54 -24.14 4.33
C PHE A 48 7.05 -24.14 4.61
N ASP A 49 6.47 -22.96 4.84
CA ASP A 49 5.03 -22.79 5.05
C ASP A 49 4.46 -21.65 4.19
N VAL A 50 3.22 -21.80 3.75
CA VAL A 50 2.44 -20.70 3.14
C VAL A 50 1.48 -20.25 4.22
N THR A 51 1.85 -19.19 4.93
CA THR A 51 1.06 -18.71 6.06
C THR A 51 -0.28 -18.16 5.59
N MET A 52 -1.32 -18.37 6.38
CA MET A 52 -2.60 -17.69 6.17
C MET A 52 -2.39 -16.17 6.13
N GLY A 53 -3.03 -15.50 5.16
CA GLY A 53 -2.86 -14.06 4.95
C GLY A 53 -1.52 -13.65 4.31
N SER A 54 -0.73 -14.60 3.81
CA SER A 54 0.41 -14.28 2.94
C SER A 54 -0.07 -13.54 1.68
N TYR A 55 0.73 -12.56 1.24
CA TYR A 55 0.39 -11.67 0.14
C TYR A 55 0.14 -12.41 -1.18
N ASP A 56 0.93 -13.45 -1.45
CA ASP A 56 0.90 -14.30 -2.64
C ASP A 56 0.24 -15.68 -2.38
N GLY A 57 -0.41 -15.84 -1.22
CA GLY A 57 -0.97 -17.13 -0.83
C GLY A 57 -2.03 -17.63 -1.79
N ALA A 58 -2.81 -16.70 -2.38
CA ALA A 58 -3.82 -17.02 -3.37
C ALA A 58 -3.17 -17.54 -4.66
N GLU A 59 -2.16 -16.86 -5.17
CA GLU A 59 -1.43 -17.21 -6.40
C GLU A 59 -0.77 -18.59 -6.29
N VAL A 60 -0.22 -18.91 -5.12
CA VAL A 60 0.33 -20.25 -4.87
C VAL A 60 -0.78 -21.30 -4.86
N CYS A 61 -1.93 -21.03 -4.25
CA CYS A 61 -3.08 -21.93 -4.26
C CYS A 61 -3.62 -22.13 -5.69
N GLU A 62 -3.76 -21.07 -6.49
CA GLU A 62 -4.21 -21.14 -7.88
C GLU A 62 -3.26 -22.00 -8.72
N LEU A 63 -1.94 -21.78 -8.62
CA LEU A 63 -0.96 -22.59 -9.36
C LEU A 63 -1.06 -24.08 -9.02
N ILE A 64 -1.20 -24.41 -7.73
CA ILE A 64 -1.35 -25.80 -7.29
C ILE A 64 -2.71 -26.35 -7.74
N GLY A 65 -3.78 -25.57 -7.63
CA GLY A 65 -5.12 -25.93 -8.04
C GLY A 65 -5.19 -26.27 -9.53
N LEU A 66 -4.61 -25.43 -10.39
CA LEU A 66 -4.50 -25.68 -11.83
C LEU A 66 -3.72 -26.97 -12.12
N TYR A 67 -2.61 -27.19 -11.43
CA TYR A 67 -1.84 -28.43 -11.60
C TYR A 67 -2.65 -29.67 -11.18
N ILE A 68 -3.43 -29.58 -10.10
CA ILE A 68 -4.33 -30.67 -9.66
C ILE A 68 -5.44 -30.89 -10.70
N LEU A 69 -6.05 -29.82 -11.23
CA LEU A 69 -7.08 -29.89 -12.26
C LEU A 69 -6.59 -30.64 -13.50
N THR A 70 -5.37 -30.35 -13.99
CA THR A 70 -4.78 -31.10 -15.11
C THR A 70 -4.63 -32.60 -14.82
N ASN A 71 -4.37 -32.98 -13.56
CA ASN A 71 -4.27 -34.40 -13.17
C ASN A 71 -5.65 -35.06 -13.01
N LEU A 72 -6.65 -34.30 -12.56
CA LEU A 72 -8.04 -34.75 -12.47
C LEU A 72 -8.63 -34.97 -13.87
N GLU A 73 -8.42 -34.03 -14.80
CA GLU A 73 -8.90 -34.11 -16.18
C GLU A 73 -8.38 -35.37 -16.88
N LYS A 74 -7.07 -35.65 -16.77
CA LYS A 74 -6.43 -36.85 -17.33
C LYS A 74 -6.99 -38.17 -16.81
N ARG A 75 -7.58 -38.20 -15.61
CA ARG A 75 -8.10 -39.42 -14.98
C ARG A 75 -9.61 -39.57 -15.16
N LEU A 76 -10.34 -38.46 -15.12
CA LEU A 76 -11.79 -38.47 -15.04
C LEU A 76 -12.48 -38.32 -16.40
N ASN A 77 -11.77 -37.89 -17.45
CA ASN A 77 -12.12 -37.85 -18.87
C ASN A 77 -13.53 -37.37 -19.30
N GLN A 78 -14.41 -36.91 -18.39
CA GLN A 78 -15.84 -36.75 -18.67
C GLN A 78 -16.58 -35.90 -17.61
N GLY A 79 -16.05 -34.72 -17.25
CA GLY A 79 -16.76 -33.85 -16.30
C GLY A 79 -16.30 -32.39 -16.31
N SER A 80 -17.23 -31.49 -15.98
CA SER A 80 -16.92 -30.09 -15.70
C SER A 80 -16.44 -30.00 -14.26
N ILE A 81 -15.12 -29.89 -14.06
CA ILE A 81 -14.49 -29.81 -12.75
C ILE A 81 -13.84 -28.43 -12.59
N GLY A 82 -14.15 -27.77 -11.48
CA GLY A 82 -13.55 -26.50 -11.09
C GLY A 82 -13.03 -26.56 -9.65
N LEU A 83 -11.93 -25.86 -9.41
CA LEU A 83 -11.41 -25.58 -8.07
C LEU A 83 -11.35 -24.07 -7.88
N TYR A 84 -11.80 -23.59 -6.73
CA TYR A 84 -11.59 -22.24 -6.26
C TYR A 84 -10.90 -22.32 -4.90
N ARG A 85 -9.57 -22.17 -4.91
CA ARG A 85 -8.71 -22.34 -3.72
C ARG A 85 -8.93 -23.70 -3.05
N ASP A 86 -9.58 -23.71 -1.89
CA ASP A 86 -9.89 -24.87 -1.07
C ASP A 86 -11.23 -25.54 -1.40
N ASP A 87 -12.12 -24.85 -2.10
CA ASP A 87 -13.42 -25.39 -2.53
C ASP A 87 -13.34 -25.99 -3.94
N GLY A 88 -14.04 -27.10 -4.17
CA GLY A 88 -14.09 -27.76 -5.47
C GLY A 88 -15.49 -28.23 -5.84
N LEU A 89 -15.84 -28.08 -7.12
CA LEU A 89 -17.11 -28.53 -7.67
C LEU A 89 -16.86 -29.35 -8.94
N ALA A 90 -17.46 -30.53 -9.01
CA ALA A 90 -17.40 -31.41 -10.17
C ALA A 90 -18.81 -31.84 -10.56
N VAL A 91 -19.16 -31.65 -11.83
CA VAL A 91 -20.46 -32.02 -12.39
C VAL A 91 -20.25 -33.09 -13.45
N PHE A 92 -20.95 -34.20 -13.26
CA PHE A 92 -20.97 -35.35 -14.17
C PHE A 92 -22.41 -35.66 -14.56
N LYS A 93 -22.64 -35.98 -15.84
CA LYS A 93 -23.96 -36.34 -16.35
C LYS A 93 -24.12 -37.86 -16.39
N ASN A 94 -25.33 -38.36 -16.11
CA ASN A 94 -25.73 -39.76 -16.31
C ASN A 94 -24.84 -40.81 -15.62
N LEU A 95 -24.31 -40.53 -14.42
CA LEU A 95 -23.56 -41.51 -13.65
C LEU A 95 -24.48 -42.44 -12.86
N THR A 96 -24.19 -43.74 -12.91
CA THR A 96 -24.73 -44.72 -11.95
C THR A 96 -24.11 -44.54 -10.57
N ALA A 97 -24.78 -45.01 -9.51
CA ALA A 97 -24.25 -44.94 -8.14
C ALA A 97 -22.88 -45.64 -7.99
N ARG A 98 -22.66 -46.74 -8.72
CA ARG A 98 -21.38 -47.47 -8.75
C ARG A 98 -20.28 -46.62 -9.38
N THR A 99 -20.54 -46.00 -10.52
CA THR A 99 -19.57 -45.12 -11.20
C THR A 99 -19.30 -43.84 -10.41
N ALA A 100 -20.30 -43.26 -9.75
CA ALA A 100 -20.12 -42.10 -8.89
C ALA A 100 -19.19 -42.40 -7.70
N SER A 101 -19.33 -43.58 -7.09
CA SER A 101 -18.45 -44.04 -6.02
C SER A 101 -17.00 -44.24 -6.50
N LYS A 102 -16.83 -44.79 -7.71
CA LYS A 102 -15.50 -44.93 -8.35
C LYS A 102 -14.85 -43.57 -8.59
N VAL A 103 -15.59 -42.61 -9.18
CA VAL A 103 -15.12 -41.24 -9.40
C VAL A 103 -14.72 -40.56 -8.09
N LYS A 104 -15.53 -40.70 -7.03
CA LYS A 104 -15.19 -40.17 -5.70
C LYS A 104 -13.87 -40.73 -5.17
N ASN A 105 -13.65 -42.04 -5.33
CA ASN A 105 -12.41 -42.69 -4.91
C ASN A 105 -11.21 -42.19 -5.75
N GLU A 106 -11.38 -42.03 -7.06
CA GLU A 106 -10.35 -41.50 -7.94
C GLU A 106 -9.96 -40.06 -7.59
N ILE A 107 -10.94 -39.17 -7.38
CA ILE A 107 -10.69 -37.80 -6.92
C ILE A 107 -9.90 -37.84 -5.60
N THR A 108 -10.35 -38.66 -4.65
CA THR A 108 -9.68 -38.80 -3.33
C THR A 108 -8.25 -39.28 -3.47
N GLN A 109 -7.97 -40.24 -4.36
CA GLN A 109 -6.63 -40.74 -4.64
C GLN A 109 -5.74 -39.66 -5.26
N VAL A 110 -6.26 -38.85 -6.20
CA VAL A 110 -5.51 -37.74 -6.80
C VAL A 110 -5.07 -36.74 -5.74
N PHE A 111 -5.99 -36.27 -4.91
CA PHE A 111 -5.65 -35.33 -3.83
C PHE A 111 -4.68 -35.96 -2.80
N SER A 112 -4.87 -37.24 -2.46
CA SER A 112 -3.98 -37.97 -1.56
C SER A 112 -2.56 -38.07 -2.12
N SER A 113 -2.39 -38.24 -3.44
CA SER A 113 -1.08 -38.25 -4.10
C SER A 113 -0.31 -36.91 -3.97
N PHE A 114 -1.03 -35.82 -3.69
CA PHE A 114 -0.47 -34.50 -3.39
C PHE A 114 -0.34 -34.21 -1.88
N GLY A 115 -0.65 -35.19 -1.02
CA GLY A 115 -0.67 -35.03 0.43
C GLY A 115 -1.76 -34.05 0.88
N LEU A 116 -2.91 -34.05 0.22
CA LEU A 116 -4.10 -33.29 0.58
C LEU A 116 -5.21 -34.24 0.99
N LYS A 117 -5.86 -33.93 2.11
CA LYS A 117 -7.05 -34.63 2.59
C LYS A 117 -8.26 -33.79 2.21
N ILE A 118 -9.25 -34.43 1.59
CA ILE A 118 -10.49 -33.79 1.15
C ILE A 118 -11.70 -34.56 1.67
N THR A 119 -12.84 -33.88 1.72
CA THR A 119 -14.16 -34.48 1.96
C THR A 119 -14.97 -34.34 0.68
N VAL A 120 -15.40 -35.46 0.10
CA VAL A 120 -16.21 -35.46 -1.13
C VAL A 120 -17.64 -35.83 -0.81
N GLN A 121 -18.54 -34.88 -1.00
CA GLN A 121 -19.99 -35.09 -1.03
C GLN A 121 -20.39 -35.39 -2.48
N ALA A 122 -21.21 -36.42 -2.70
CA ALA A 122 -21.60 -36.91 -4.02
C ALA A 122 -23.11 -37.09 -4.10
N ASN A 123 -23.64 -37.17 -5.33
CA ASN A 123 -25.07 -37.34 -5.63
C ASN A 123 -25.95 -36.19 -5.08
N LEU A 124 -25.40 -34.98 -5.01
CA LEU A 124 -26.15 -33.79 -4.62
C LEU A 124 -27.04 -33.33 -5.78
N LYS A 125 -28.31 -33.02 -5.47
CA LYS A 125 -29.26 -32.42 -6.43
C LYS A 125 -29.16 -30.90 -6.46
N SER A 126 -28.80 -30.31 -5.31
CA SER A 126 -28.50 -28.90 -5.15
C SER A 126 -27.22 -28.75 -4.35
N VAL A 127 -26.42 -27.74 -4.66
CA VAL A 127 -25.14 -27.49 -4.01
C VAL A 127 -24.91 -25.99 -3.85
N ASP A 128 -24.37 -25.61 -2.70
CA ASP A 128 -23.91 -24.25 -2.44
C ASP A 128 -22.41 -24.18 -2.79
N PHE A 129 -22.05 -23.29 -3.70
CA PHE A 129 -20.67 -23.09 -4.14
C PHE A 129 -20.37 -21.59 -4.24
N LEU A 130 -19.42 -21.12 -3.42
CA LEU A 130 -19.11 -19.70 -3.25
C LEU A 130 -20.36 -18.90 -2.82
N ASP A 131 -20.74 -17.89 -3.59
CA ASP A 131 -21.87 -17.00 -3.31
C ASP A 131 -23.17 -17.45 -4.01
N VAL A 132 -23.23 -18.68 -4.53
CA VAL A 132 -24.36 -19.17 -5.34
C VAL A 132 -24.82 -20.55 -4.89
N SER A 133 -26.14 -20.71 -4.80
CA SER A 133 -26.80 -22.01 -4.67
C SER A 133 -27.24 -22.46 -6.06
N LEU A 134 -26.83 -23.67 -6.45
CA LEU A 134 -27.05 -24.25 -7.77
C LEU A 134 -27.98 -25.45 -7.64
N ASN A 135 -29.12 -25.43 -8.32
CA ASN A 135 -29.94 -26.62 -8.52
C ASN A 135 -29.47 -27.33 -9.79
N LEU A 136 -28.82 -28.48 -9.62
CA LEU A 136 -28.19 -29.22 -10.72
C LEU A 136 -29.21 -29.98 -11.58
N GLN A 137 -30.45 -30.15 -11.12
CA GLN A 137 -31.52 -30.79 -11.88
C GLN A 137 -32.26 -29.82 -12.79
N THR A 138 -32.59 -28.62 -12.27
CA THR A 138 -33.37 -27.62 -13.01
C THR A 138 -32.49 -26.59 -13.71
N GLY A 139 -31.20 -26.49 -13.34
CA GLY A 139 -30.29 -25.45 -13.82
C GLY A 139 -30.56 -24.07 -13.21
N ARG A 140 -31.50 -23.95 -12.25
CA ARG A 140 -31.79 -22.70 -11.55
C ARG A 140 -30.67 -22.38 -10.54
N TYR A 141 -30.39 -21.10 -10.37
CA TYR A 141 -29.37 -20.62 -9.45
C TYR A 141 -29.78 -19.31 -8.78
N GLN A 142 -29.34 -19.13 -7.54
CA GLN A 142 -29.65 -17.95 -6.73
C GLN A 142 -28.51 -17.61 -5.77
N PRO A 143 -28.44 -16.37 -5.26
CA PRO A 143 -27.45 -16.01 -4.26
C PRO A 143 -27.51 -16.91 -3.02
N TYR A 144 -26.36 -17.40 -2.57
CA TYR A 144 -26.22 -18.16 -1.33
C TYR A 144 -25.53 -17.31 -0.25
N ARG A 145 -25.95 -17.51 0.99
CA ARG A 145 -25.30 -16.96 2.18
C ARG A 145 -25.29 -17.99 3.30
N LYS A 146 -24.23 -17.98 4.09
CA LYS A 146 -24.13 -18.87 5.25
C LYS A 146 -25.22 -18.55 6.27
N PRO A 147 -25.82 -19.56 6.92
CA PRO A 147 -26.80 -19.35 7.99
C PRO A 147 -26.25 -18.40 9.07
N GLY A 148 -27.04 -17.40 9.46
CA GLY A 148 -26.69 -16.41 10.49
C GLY A 148 -25.83 -15.24 10.01
N ASP A 149 -25.31 -15.26 8.78
CA ASP A 149 -24.54 -14.13 8.23
C ASP A 149 -25.49 -13.00 7.77
N ARG A 150 -25.30 -11.78 8.27
CA ARG A 150 -26.09 -10.58 7.88
C ARG A 150 -25.19 -9.58 7.15
N PRO A 151 -25.63 -9.03 6.01
CA PRO A 151 -24.78 -8.16 5.22
C PRO A 151 -24.63 -6.84 5.98
N ILE A 152 -23.43 -6.29 6.00
CA ILE A 152 -23.16 -4.98 6.62
C ILE A 152 -22.66 -4.07 5.53
N TYR A 153 -23.36 -2.96 5.31
CA TYR A 153 -22.94 -1.94 4.36
C TYR A 153 -22.42 -0.70 5.07
N VAL A 154 -21.67 0.09 4.31
CA VAL A 154 -21.23 1.41 4.74
C VAL A 154 -22.46 2.29 4.94
N ASN A 155 -22.63 2.87 6.12
CA ASN A 155 -23.78 3.73 6.41
C ASN A 155 -23.82 4.98 5.50
N SER A 156 -25.01 5.41 5.06
CA SER A 156 -25.21 6.58 4.18
C SER A 156 -24.68 7.90 4.78
N ASP A 157 -24.66 8.01 6.10
CA ASP A 157 -24.13 9.17 6.82
C ASP A 157 -22.63 9.09 7.09
N SER A 158 -21.97 8.00 6.69
CA SER A 158 -20.52 7.87 6.87
C SER A 158 -19.70 8.88 6.06
N ASN A 159 -18.48 9.15 6.51
CA ASN A 159 -17.56 10.11 5.89
C ASN A 159 -16.87 9.52 4.64
N HIS A 160 -17.66 9.29 3.58
CA HIS A 160 -17.21 8.75 2.30
C HIS A 160 -17.55 9.70 1.14
N PRO A 161 -16.80 9.64 0.03
CA PRO A 161 -17.14 10.39 -1.18
C PRO A 161 -18.60 10.13 -1.60
N PRO A 162 -19.39 11.17 -1.97
CA PRO A 162 -20.79 10.99 -2.33
C PRO A 162 -21.01 10.03 -3.50
N SER A 163 -20.05 9.97 -4.44
CA SER A 163 -20.08 9.01 -5.53
C SER A 163 -20.04 7.56 -5.03
N VAL A 164 -19.25 7.25 -4.00
CA VAL A 164 -19.18 5.88 -3.45
C VAL A 164 -20.52 5.51 -2.85
N LEU A 165 -21.05 6.35 -1.96
CA LEU A 165 -22.32 6.11 -1.27
C LEU A 165 -23.49 5.95 -2.25
N LYS A 166 -23.54 6.79 -3.29
CA LYS A 166 -24.56 6.70 -4.35
C LYS A 166 -24.55 5.36 -5.10
N HIS A 167 -23.37 4.75 -5.29
CA HIS A 167 -23.26 3.50 -6.05
C HIS A 167 -23.39 2.24 -5.20
N VAL A 168 -23.36 2.35 -3.85
CA VAL A 168 -23.50 1.18 -2.97
C VAL A 168 -24.80 0.42 -3.24
N PRO A 169 -26.00 1.04 -3.21
CA PRO A 169 -27.24 0.31 -3.47
C PRO A 169 -27.30 -0.27 -4.89
N THR A 170 -26.90 0.51 -5.90
CA THR A 170 -26.91 0.06 -7.30
C THR A 170 -25.98 -1.13 -7.53
N GLY A 171 -24.79 -1.12 -6.92
CA GLY A 171 -23.82 -2.22 -7.03
C GLY A 171 -24.33 -3.50 -6.37
N VAL A 172 -24.94 -3.39 -5.18
CA VAL A 172 -25.53 -4.54 -4.48
C VAL A 172 -26.67 -5.15 -5.29
N ILE A 173 -27.63 -4.33 -5.74
CA ILE A 173 -28.79 -4.80 -6.51
C ILE A 173 -28.35 -5.42 -7.83
N SER A 174 -27.41 -4.79 -8.55
CA SER A 174 -26.87 -5.33 -9.79
C SER A 174 -26.20 -6.69 -9.57
N ARG A 175 -25.47 -6.87 -8.46
CA ARG A 175 -24.83 -8.14 -8.13
C ARG A 175 -25.87 -9.23 -7.86
N ILE A 176 -26.90 -8.95 -7.06
CA ILE A 176 -27.96 -9.93 -6.77
C ILE A 176 -28.64 -10.37 -8.06
N LYS A 177 -28.98 -9.42 -8.94
CA LYS A 177 -29.57 -9.73 -10.25
C LYS A 177 -28.68 -10.63 -11.11
N GLN A 178 -27.37 -10.41 -11.12
CA GLN A 178 -26.43 -11.26 -11.86
C GLN A 178 -26.30 -12.67 -11.29
N LEU A 179 -26.52 -12.82 -9.98
CA LEU A 179 -26.45 -14.09 -9.27
C LEU A 179 -27.80 -14.82 -9.18
N SER A 180 -28.88 -14.27 -9.76
CA SER A 180 -30.21 -14.87 -9.80
C SER A 180 -30.56 -15.29 -11.22
N CYS A 181 -31.04 -16.52 -11.41
CA CYS A 181 -31.43 -17.03 -12.73
C CYS A 181 -32.70 -16.39 -13.30
N ASP A 182 -33.61 -15.94 -12.43
CA ASP A 182 -34.91 -15.38 -12.80
C ASP A 182 -35.44 -14.41 -11.72
N GLN A 183 -36.61 -13.83 -11.98
CA GLN A 183 -37.25 -12.87 -11.10
C GLN A 183 -37.68 -13.48 -9.76
N GLU A 184 -38.05 -14.76 -9.73
CA GLU A 184 -38.46 -15.44 -8.50
C GLU A 184 -37.25 -15.64 -7.57
N ALA A 185 -36.13 -16.14 -8.10
CA ALA A 185 -34.86 -16.27 -7.39
C ALA A 185 -34.35 -14.93 -6.84
N TYR A 186 -34.52 -13.84 -7.60
CA TYR A 186 -34.22 -12.50 -7.14
C TYR A 186 -35.14 -12.07 -5.99
N SER A 187 -36.47 -12.21 -6.15
CA SER A 187 -37.43 -11.83 -5.12
C SER A 187 -37.20 -12.58 -3.81
N ASN A 188 -36.91 -13.88 -3.88
CA ASN A 188 -36.67 -14.74 -2.71
C ASN A 188 -35.42 -14.34 -1.92
N THR A 189 -34.38 -13.80 -2.58
CA THR A 189 -33.09 -13.52 -1.93
C THR A 189 -32.84 -12.06 -1.65
N SER A 190 -33.46 -11.15 -2.41
CA SER A 190 -33.18 -9.70 -2.34
C SER A 190 -33.58 -9.06 -1.00
N GLY A 191 -34.61 -9.58 -0.31
CA GLY A 191 -35.14 -9.02 0.94
C GLY A 191 -34.05 -8.75 1.98
N VAL A 192 -33.19 -9.74 2.27
CA VAL A 192 -32.11 -9.63 3.27
C VAL A 192 -31.10 -8.52 2.92
N TYR A 193 -30.81 -8.33 1.64
CA TYR A 193 -29.88 -7.30 1.18
C TYR A 193 -30.51 -5.91 1.23
N ILE A 194 -31.79 -5.80 0.85
CA ILE A 194 -32.56 -4.55 0.91
C ILE A 194 -32.73 -4.10 2.36
N GLU A 195 -33.10 -5.00 3.26
CA GLU A 195 -33.18 -4.71 4.70
C GLU A 195 -31.85 -4.20 5.26
N ALA A 196 -30.73 -4.83 4.89
CA ALA A 196 -29.41 -4.38 5.32
C ALA A 196 -29.02 -3.01 4.74
N LEU A 197 -29.43 -2.69 3.50
CA LEU A 197 -29.23 -1.36 2.92
C LEU A 197 -30.07 -0.31 3.65
N LYS A 198 -31.34 -0.61 3.95
CA LYS A 198 -32.22 0.26 4.75
C LYS A 198 -31.67 0.48 6.16
N ALA A 199 -31.21 -0.57 6.83
CA ALA A 199 -30.54 -0.49 8.12
C ALA A 199 -29.25 0.35 8.07
N SER A 200 -28.62 0.44 6.90
CA SER A 200 -27.46 1.31 6.65
C SER A 200 -27.85 2.74 6.24
N GLY A 201 -29.13 3.12 6.31
CA GLY A 201 -29.62 4.46 6.03
C GLY A 201 -29.76 4.80 4.53
N PHE A 202 -29.72 3.81 3.65
CA PHE A 202 -30.02 4.05 2.24
C PHE A 202 -31.51 3.98 1.98
N ASP A 203 -32.01 5.00 1.28
CA ASP A 203 -33.34 4.96 0.69
C ASP A 203 -33.30 3.99 -0.50
N THR A 204 -33.70 2.74 -0.22
CA THR A 204 -33.84 1.71 -1.22
C THR A 204 -35.31 1.45 -1.45
N ASP A 205 -35.99 2.43 -2.05
CA ASP A 205 -36.95 2.01 -3.05
C ASP A 205 -36.17 1.19 -4.08
N PRO A 206 -36.56 -0.08 -4.34
CA PRO A 206 -35.94 -0.82 -5.41
C PRO A 206 -36.07 0.09 -6.64
N PRO A 207 -34.99 0.43 -7.36
CA PRO A 207 -35.11 1.22 -8.56
C PRO A 207 -35.98 0.39 -9.49
N ALA A 208 -37.28 0.70 -9.51
CA ALA A 208 -38.28 0.11 -10.35
C ALA A 208 -37.72 0.29 -11.75
N ASN A 209 -37.28 -0.82 -12.33
CA ASN A 209 -36.83 -0.95 -13.70
C ASN A 209 -36.39 0.36 -14.33
N ARG A 210 -35.28 0.96 -13.86
CA ARG A 210 -34.47 1.72 -14.82
C ARG A 210 -33.92 0.65 -15.73
N GLY A 211 -34.66 0.39 -16.80
CA GLY A 211 -34.34 -0.59 -17.82
C GLY A 211 -32.91 -0.38 -18.27
N ALA A 212 -31.99 -1.11 -17.66
CA ALA A 212 -31.00 -1.78 -18.46
C ALA A 212 -31.80 -2.84 -19.21
N THR A 213 -32.46 -2.40 -20.29
CA THR A 213 -32.70 -3.26 -21.42
C THR A 213 -31.33 -3.88 -21.71
N THR A 214 -31.16 -5.12 -21.26
CA THR A 214 -30.19 -6.04 -21.85
C THR A 214 -30.71 -6.32 -23.25
N THR A 215 -30.66 -5.32 -24.13
CA THR A 215 -30.59 -5.59 -25.54
C THR A 215 -29.27 -6.31 -25.71
N ASN A 216 -29.34 -7.63 -25.88
CA ASN A 216 -28.26 -8.48 -26.38
C ASN A 216 -27.91 -8.14 -27.83
N ALA A 217 -28.04 -6.86 -28.22
CA ALA A 217 -27.55 -6.36 -29.48
C ALA A 217 -26.03 -6.25 -29.35
N PRO A 218 -25.24 -6.84 -30.28
CA PRO A 218 -23.80 -6.71 -30.27
C PRO A 218 -23.45 -5.22 -30.40
N ARG A 219 -23.11 -4.57 -29.29
CA ARG A 219 -22.54 -3.22 -29.30
C ARG A 219 -21.18 -3.34 -29.97
N HIS A 220 -21.10 -2.96 -31.24
CA HIS A 220 -19.82 -2.76 -31.91
C HIS A 220 -18.93 -1.88 -31.02
N PRO A 221 -17.67 -2.28 -30.76
CA PRO A 221 -16.78 -1.52 -29.91
C PRO A 221 -16.55 -0.16 -30.58
N ARG A 222 -17.23 0.87 -30.08
CA ARG A 222 -16.93 2.26 -30.45
C ARG A 222 -15.45 2.47 -30.16
N LYS A 223 -14.67 2.81 -31.18
CA LYS A 223 -13.26 3.19 -31.06
C LYS A 223 -13.16 4.44 -30.17
N GLN A 224 -13.15 4.23 -28.85
CA GLN A 224 -12.92 5.31 -27.90
C GLN A 224 -11.43 5.60 -27.91
N ARG A 225 -11.10 6.82 -28.34
CA ARG A 225 -9.74 7.35 -28.23
C ARG A 225 -9.34 7.31 -26.75
N ARG A 226 -8.34 6.48 -26.41
CA ARG A 226 -7.76 6.45 -25.06
C ARG A 226 -7.06 7.78 -24.83
N ARG A 227 -7.63 8.61 -23.96
CA ARG A 227 -6.99 9.85 -23.51
C ARG A 227 -6.13 9.52 -22.30
N ASN A 228 -4.93 10.09 -22.24
CA ASN A 228 -4.12 10.06 -21.02
C ASN A 228 -4.79 10.97 -20.00
N ILE A 229 -5.42 10.37 -18.99
CA ILE A 229 -6.10 11.09 -17.92
C ILE A 229 -5.16 11.19 -16.72
N VAL A 230 -4.94 12.42 -16.25
CA VAL A 230 -4.31 12.70 -14.96
C VAL A 230 -5.40 12.80 -13.91
N TRP A 231 -5.29 11.99 -12.86
CA TRP A 231 -6.23 11.99 -11.75
C TRP A 231 -5.65 12.78 -10.57
N PHE A 232 -6.37 13.81 -10.15
CA PHE A 232 -6.20 14.40 -8.83
C PHE A 232 -7.08 13.64 -7.85
N ASN A 233 -6.45 13.00 -6.86
CA ASN A 233 -7.13 12.11 -5.92
C ASN A 233 -6.92 12.55 -4.46
N PRO A 234 -7.43 13.72 -4.04
CA PRO A 234 -7.32 14.17 -2.66
C PRO A 234 -8.12 13.30 -1.69
N PRO A 235 -7.76 13.28 -0.39
CA PRO A 235 -8.57 12.68 0.64
C PRO A 235 -9.93 13.38 0.76
N PHE A 236 -11.00 12.60 0.91
CA PHE A 236 -12.33 13.13 1.20
C PHE A 236 -12.54 13.35 2.70
N SER A 237 -13.22 14.44 3.04
CA SER A 237 -13.81 14.62 4.37
C SER A 237 -15.04 15.51 4.31
N LYS A 238 -16.15 15.07 4.92
CA LYS A 238 -17.39 15.84 5.11
C LYS A 238 -17.16 17.14 5.88
N SER A 239 -16.13 17.22 6.72
CA SER A 239 -15.79 18.42 7.49
C SER A 239 -15.18 19.54 6.64
N VAL A 240 -14.77 19.25 5.40
CA VAL A 240 -14.18 20.25 4.50
C VAL A 240 -15.29 20.95 3.74
N ALA A 241 -15.60 22.18 4.15
CA ALA A 241 -16.61 23.02 3.50
C ALA A 241 -16.20 23.44 2.07
N THR A 242 -14.89 23.59 1.82
CA THR A 242 -14.38 23.97 0.50
C THR A 242 -14.58 22.84 -0.50
N ASN A 243 -15.18 23.14 -1.65
CA ASN A 243 -15.20 22.19 -2.78
C ASN A 243 -13.82 22.11 -3.44
N VAL A 244 -12.92 21.32 -2.84
CA VAL A 244 -11.52 21.17 -3.25
C VAL A 244 -11.40 20.80 -4.73
N GLY A 245 -12.22 19.85 -5.21
CA GLY A 245 -12.22 19.45 -6.62
C GLY A 245 -12.56 20.58 -7.58
N CYS A 246 -13.59 21.37 -7.27
CA CYS A 246 -13.97 22.53 -8.08
C CYS A 246 -12.88 23.61 -8.07
N THR A 247 -12.35 23.95 -6.89
CA THR A 247 -11.27 24.93 -6.74
C THR A 247 -10.02 24.48 -7.50
N PHE A 248 -9.64 23.21 -7.41
CA PHE A 248 -8.51 22.66 -8.14
C PHE A 248 -8.70 22.80 -9.66
N LEU A 249 -9.85 22.41 -10.20
CA LEU A 249 -10.12 22.52 -11.64
C LEU A 249 -10.14 23.99 -12.12
N ARG A 250 -10.59 24.93 -11.28
CA ARG A 250 -10.50 26.38 -11.55
C ARG A 250 -9.06 26.86 -11.62
N LEU A 251 -8.20 26.41 -10.69
CA LEU A 251 -6.78 26.74 -10.71
C LEU A 251 -6.08 26.19 -11.94
N ILE A 252 -6.40 24.96 -12.37
CA ILE A 252 -5.89 24.40 -13.62
C ILE A 252 -6.27 25.27 -14.81
N ALA A 253 -7.55 25.69 -14.90
CA ALA A 253 -8.00 26.55 -15.99
C ALA A 253 -7.35 27.94 -15.97
N LYS A 254 -7.12 28.51 -14.78
CA LYS A 254 -6.51 29.83 -14.58
C LYS A 254 -5.02 29.85 -14.93
N HIS A 255 -4.27 28.86 -14.46
CA HIS A 255 -2.81 28.85 -14.57
C HIS A 255 -2.30 28.12 -15.83
N PHE A 256 -3.12 27.28 -16.45
CA PHE A 256 -2.81 26.60 -17.70
C PHE A 256 -3.85 26.91 -18.79
N PRO A 257 -4.01 28.18 -19.20
CA PRO A 257 -4.93 28.56 -20.27
C PRO A 257 -4.47 28.03 -21.64
N PRO A 258 -5.33 28.04 -22.67
CA PRO A 258 -4.94 27.73 -24.04
C PRO A 258 -3.72 28.58 -24.47
N GLY A 259 -2.69 27.93 -24.99
CA GLY A 259 -1.40 28.56 -25.34
C GLY A 259 -0.29 28.38 -24.29
N HIS A 260 -0.61 28.04 -23.04
CA HIS A 260 0.41 27.70 -22.05
C HIS A 260 1.12 26.38 -22.41
N ALA A 261 2.44 26.31 -22.22
CA ALA A 261 3.27 25.14 -22.58
C ALA A 261 2.71 23.81 -22.01
N LEU A 262 2.19 23.84 -20.79
CA LEU A 262 1.61 22.68 -20.09
C LEU A 262 0.10 22.45 -20.35
N HIS A 263 -0.59 23.27 -21.14
CA HIS A 263 -2.04 23.12 -21.39
C HIS A 263 -2.39 21.78 -22.05
N LYS A 264 -1.48 21.25 -22.90
CA LYS A 264 -1.64 19.92 -23.52
C LYS A 264 -1.70 18.79 -22.48
N LEU A 265 -1.06 18.97 -21.32
CA LEU A 265 -0.99 18.00 -20.23
C LEU A 265 -2.03 18.27 -19.13
N PHE A 266 -2.35 19.52 -18.85
CA PHE A 266 -3.30 19.92 -17.82
C PHE A 266 -4.38 20.85 -18.38
N ASN A 267 -5.55 20.29 -18.62
CA ASN A 267 -6.77 20.96 -19.06
C ASN A 267 -8.01 20.20 -18.55
N LYS A 268 -9.21 20.75 -18.79
CA LYS A 268 -10.47 20.15 -18.31
C LYS A 268 -10.78 18.78 -18.92
N ASN A 269 -10.16 18.42 -20.05
CA ASN A 269 -10.43 17.15 -20.76
C ASN A 269 -9.51 16.00 -20.30
N ASN A 270 -8.30 16.32 -19.85
CA ASN A 270 -7.30 15.32 -19.40
C ASN A 270 -7.12 15.28 -17.88
N THR A 271 -7.48 16.33 -17.14
CA THR A 271 -7.41 16.33 -15.68
C THR A 271 -8.78 16.03 -15.08
N LYS A 272 -8.87 14.97 -14.27
CA LYS A 272 -10.09 14.59 -13.55
C LYS A 272 -9.87 14.57 -12.04
N VAL A 273 -10.96 14.75 -11.30
CA VAL A 273 -10.96 14.67 -9.85
C VAL A 273 -11.68 13.39 -9.42
N SER A 274 -11.01 12.63 -8.57
CA SER A 274 -11.62 11.58 -7.75
C SER A 274 -11.30 11.89 -6.29
N TYR A 275 -11.95 11.22 -5.35
CA TYR A 275 -11.56 11.32 -3.95
C TYR A 275 -11.14 9.96 -3.42
N SER A 276 -10.09 9.95 -2.59
CA SER A 276 -9.70 8.77 -1.83
C SER A 276 -10.39 8.74 -0.47
N CYS A 277 -10.79 7.56 -0.01
CA CYS A 277 -11.23 7.36 1.35
C CYS A 277 -10.07 7.58 2.33
N MET A 278 -10.37 8.16 3.49
CA MET A 278 -9.41 8.26 4.59
C MET A 278 -9.17 6.89 5.23
N PRO A 279 -8.00 6.67 5.86
CA PRO A 279 -7.76 5.46 6.64
C PRO A 279 -8.84 5.27 7.71
N ASN A 280 -9.18 4.01 7.96
CA ASN A 280 -10.05 3.59 9.04
C ASN A 280 -9.64 4.23 10.39
N MET A 281 -10.59 4.83 11.11
CA MET A 281 -10.37 5.46 12.42
C MET A 281 -9.73 4.51 13.44
N LYS A 282 -10.16 3.24 13.50
CA LYS A 282 -9.52 2.20 14.33
C LYS A 282 -8.04 2.05 14.02
N SER A 283 -7.66 2.13 12.73
CA SER A 283 -6.25 2.04 12.33
C SER A 283 -5.48 3.29 12.74
N LEU A 284 -6.08 4.48 12.60
CA LEU A 284 -5.49 5.73 13.07
C LEU A 284 -5.25 5.71 14.58
N ILE A 285 -6.27 5.34 15.37
CA ILE A 285 -6.20 5.21 16.83
C ILE A 285 -5.16 4.16 17.22
N SER A 286 -5.19 2.96 16.60
CA SER A 286 -4.22 1.91 16.91
C SER A 286 -2.78 2.36 16.63
N ASN A 287 -2.53 3.04 15.51
CA ASN A 287 -1.21 3.57 15.18
C ASN A 287 -0.79 4.69 16.14
N HIS A 288 -1.72 5.57 16.52
CA HIS A 288 -1.48 6.61 17.51
C HIS A 288 -1.10 6.00 18.87
N ASN A 289 -1.92 5.07 19.38
CA ASN A 289 -1.69 4.40 20.66
C ASN A 289 -0.37 3.64 20.63
N LYS A 290 -0.07 2.91 19.55
CA LYS A 290 1.25 2.28 19.37
C LYS A 290 2.37 3.30 19.46
N ARG A 291 2.22 4.49 18.88
CA ARG A 291 3.25 5.54 18.96
C ARG A 291 3.40 6.07 20.39
N VAL A 292 2.30 6.35 21.08
CA VAL A 292 2.32 6.84 22.47
C VAL A 292 2.93 5.78 23.40
N LEU A 293 2.52 4.52 23.27
CA LEU A 293 3.06 3.42 24.08
C LEU A 293 4.52 3.08 23.76
N ASN A 294 4.97 3.35 22.52
CA ASN A 294 6.37 3.17 22.12
C ASN A 294 7.18 4.48 22.20
N GLN A 295 6.62 5.57 22.75
CA GLN A 295 7.44 6.66 23.24
C GLN A 295 8.15 6.14 24.50
N GLN A 296 9.23 5.40 24.27
CA GLN A 296 10.30 5.37 25.24
C GLN A 296 10.61 6.85 25.57
N PRO A 297 10.80 7.21 26.86
CA PRO A 297 11.48 8.45 27.18
C PRO A 297 12.67 8.52 26.23
N ILE A 298 12.89 9.65 25.57
CA ILE A 298 14.16 9.86 24.90
C ILE A 298 15.16 9.72 26.04
N ASP A 299 15.80 8.55 26.13
CA ASP A 299 16.84 8.30 27.10
C ASP A 299 17.74 9.51 27.00
N GLN A 300 17.88 10.19 28.13
CA GLN A 300 18.89 11.20 28.29
C GLN A 300 20.20 10.45 28.03
N THR A 301 20.67 10.45 26.79
CA THR A 301 21.96 9.85 26.44
C THR A 301 22.95 10.49 27.41
N PRO A 302 23.60 9.72 28.30
CA PRO A 302 24.35 10.30 29.42
C PRO A 302 25.46 11.26 28.94
N ASN A 303 25.87 11.15 27.67
CA ASN A 303 26.77 12.08 26.99
C ASN A 303 26.11 12.71 25.76
N SER A 304 25.46 13.87 25.92
CA SER A 304 24.97 14.70 24.81
C SER A 304 26.07 15.45 24.04
N CYS A 305 27.30 15.44 24.58
CA CYS A 305 28.48 16.10 24.03
C CYS A 305 29.76 15.37 24.45
N ASN A 306 30.74 15.30 23.55
CA ASN A 306 32.10 14.81 23.83
C ASN A 306 33.17 15.82 23.37
N CYS A 307 32.86 17.13 23.40
CA CYS A 307 33.84 18.17 23.13
C CYS A 307 34.75 18.36 24.35
N ARG A 308 36.05 18.60 24.11
CA ARG A 308 37.03 18.91 25.18
C ARG A 308 36.63 20.16 25.97
N ASP A 309 36.10 21.16 25.26
CA ASP A 309 35.53 22.37 25.83
C ASP A 309 34.04 22.45 25.45
N ARG A 310 33.18 22.45 26.47
CA ARG A 310 31.73 22.45 26.29
C ARG A 310 31.21 23.83 25.87
N SER A 311 31.89 24.91 26.24
CA SER A 311 31.51 26.29 25.89
C SER A 311 31.60 26.55 24.38
N LYS A 312 32.55 25.89 23.71
CA LYS A 312 32.77 25.99 22.25
C LYS A 312 31.91 25.01 21.44
N CYS A 313 30.97 24.33 22.07
CA CYS A 313 30.11 23.40 21.37
C CYS A 313 29.13 24.17 20.46
N PRO A 314 29.04 23.86 19.15
CA PRO A 314 28.17 24.58 18.22
C PRO A 314 26.68 24.45 18.55
N LEU A 315 26.30 23.48 19.39
CA LEU A 315 24.93 23.27 19.88
C LEU A 315 24.89 23.22 21.42
N GLU A 316 25.69 24.05 22.09
CA GLU A 316 25.59 24.27 23.56
C GLU A 316 25.62 22.98 24.41
N GLY A 317 26.43 22.01 23.99
CA GLY A 317 26.53 20.72 24.67
C GLY A 317 25.55 19.64 24.18
N ALA A 318 25.00 19.79 22.97
CA ALA A 318 24.13 18.80 22.33
C ALA A 318 24.65 18.31 20.96
N CYS A 319 25.96 18.40 20.69
CA CYS A 319 26.53 18.06 19.37
C CYS A 319 26.42 16.57 18.99
N LEU A 320 26.18 15.66 19.93
CA LEU A 320 25.96 14.24 19.65
C LEU A 320 24.50 13.92 19.33
N THR A 321 23.62 14.93 19.26
CA THR A 321 22.23 14.70 18.87
C THR A 321 22.18 14.23 17.41
N SER A 322 21.57 13.06 17.19
CA SER A 322 21.35 12.48 15.87
C SER A 322 19.91 12.67 15.40
N SER A 323 19.66 12.45 14.10
CA SER A 323 18.32 12.53 13.51
C SER A 323 17.63 13.88 13.75
N ILE A 324 18.28 14.96 13.31
CA ILE A 324 17.81 16.34 13.50
C ILE A 324 17.73 17.13 12.19
N VAL A 325 16.79 18.08 12.15
CA VAL A 325 16.82 19.23 11.25
C VAL A 325 17.38 20.40 12.04
N TYR A 326 18.40 21.06 11.51
CA TYR A 326 19.09 22.19 12.15
C TYR A 326 19.07 23.41 11.21
N SER A 327 19.28 24.58 11.81
CA SER A 327 19.58 25.81 11.08
C SER A 327 20.98 26.32 11.40
N ALA A 328 21.60 27.00 10.44
CA ALA A 328 22.82 27.77 10.59
C ALA A 328 22.50 29.22 10.21
N LYS A 329 22.54 30.11 11.20
CA LYS A 329 22.35 31.55 11.01
C LYS A 329 23.73 32.20 10.85
N VAL A 330 23.96 32.80 9.71
CA VAL A 330 25.18 33.54 9.38
C VAL A 330 24.87 35.02 9.52
N THR A 331 25.45 35.68 10.51
CA THR A 331 25.34 37.13 10.69
C THR A 331 26.60 37.79 10.16
N THR A 332 26.44 38.76 9.27
CA THR A 332 27.54 39.56 8.74
C THR A 332 27.44 40.98 9.26
N THR A 333 28.59 41.57 9.55
CA THR A 333 28.69 42.95 10.03
C THR A 333 29.25 43.79 8.90
N SER A 334 28.39 44.52 8.20
CA SER A 334 28.81 45.49 7.18
C SER A 334 28.10 46.81 7.46
N HIS A 335 28.86 47.90 7.58
CA HIS A 335 28.35 49.28 7.71
C HIS A 335 27.21 49.49 8.75
N ASN A 336 27.37 48.95 9.98
CA ASN A 336 26.44 49.08 11.12
C ASN A 336 25.05 48.42 11.01
N ASP A 337 24.68 47.77 9.90
CA ASP A 337 23.45 46.97 9.81
C ASP A 337 23.74 45.47 9.75
N PRO A 338 23.35 44.68 10.78
CA PRO A 338 23.59 43.25 10.80
C PRO A 338 22.63 42.53 9.84
N THR A 339 23.15 41.98 8.74
CA THR A 339 22.35 41.09 7.88
C THR A 339 22.50 39.65 8.34
N THR A 340 21.38 38.94 8.47
CA THR A 340 21.37 37.53 8.91
C THR A 340 20.76 36.65 7.83
N MET A 341 21.57 35.71 7.34
CA MET A 341 21.15 34.67 6.40
C MET A 341 21.02 33.33 7.11
N THR A 342 20.01 32.55 6.75
CA THR A 342 19.72 31.24 7.35
C THR A 342 19.90 30.12 6.33
N TYR A 343 20.64 29.10 6.71
CA TYR A 343 20.67 27.80 6.02
C TYR A 343 19.97 26.75 6.86
N ILE A 344 19.20 25.88 6.23
CA ILE A 344 18.53 24.74 6.84
C ILE A 344 19.12 23.46 6.28
N GLY A 345 19.43 22.51 7.16
CA GLY A 345 19.92 21.20 6.76
C GLY A 345 19.49 20.10 7.72
N MET A 346 19.62 18.85 7.27
CA MET A 346 19.36 17.67 8.11
C MET A 346 20.63 16.85 8.39
N THR A 347 20.57 16.01 9.42
CA THR A 347 21.52 14.90 9.64
C THR A 347 20.83 13.70 10.27
N GLY A 348 21.04 12.52 9.70
CA GLY A 348 20.55 11.26 10.27
C GLY A 348 21.43 10.70 11.39
N GLY A 349 22.75 10.92 11.29
CA GLY A 349 23.73 10.65 12.36
C GLY A 349 24.00 11.89 13.20
N ASP A 350 25.01 11.82 14.06
CA ASP A 350 25.35 12.87 15.03
C ASP A 350 25.66 14.20 14.36
N PHE A 351 25.17 15.30 14.94
CA PHE A 351 25.43 16.63 14.43
C PHE A 351 26.92 16.98 14.37
N LYS A 352 27.75 16.50 15.32
CA LYS A 352 29.19 16.74 15.33
C LYS A 352 29.87 16.27 14.04
N ALA A 353 29.50 15.10 13.53
CA ALA A 353 30.02 14.61 12.25
C ALA A 353 29.60 15.51 11.08
N ARG A 354 28.33 15.97 11.07
CA ARG A 354 27.83 16.91 10.06
C ARG A 354 28.50 18.27 10.15
N PHE A 355 28.74 18.78 11.35
CA PHE A 355 29.43 20.04 11.61
C PHE A 355 30.89 19.97 11.15
N ASN A 356 31.58 18.86 11.41
CA ASN A 356 32.94 18.65 10.91
C ASN A 356 33.00 18.66 9.37
N ASN A 357 32.00 18.09 8.70
CA ASN A 357 31.90 18.16 7.23
C ASN A 357 31.68 19.60 6.73
N HIS A 358 30.85 20.39 7.40
CA HIS A 358 30.72 21.82 7.11
C HIS A 358 32.02 22.57 7.35
N LYS A 359 32.70 22.35 8.48
CA LYS A 359 34.01 22.97 8.74
C LYS A 359 35.00 22.57 7.66
N LYS A 360 35.08 21.30 7.26
CA LYS A 360 35.93 20.84 6.16
C LYS A 360 35.65 21.64 4.88
N SER A 361 34.38 21.81 4.50
CA SER A 361 34.02 22.54 3.28
C SER A 361 34.27 24.04 3.38
N PHE A 362 34.32 24.62 4.58
CA PHE A 362 34.71 26.02 4.78
C PHE A 362 36.22 26.26 4.70
N HIS A 363 37.07 25.25 4.92
CA HIS A 363 38.53 25.42 4.91
C HIS A 363 39.18 24.99 3.59
N ASN A 364 38.67 23.93 2.96
CA ASN A 364 39.26 23.42 1.72
C ASN A 364 38.43 23.86 0.50
N GLU A 365 39.06 24.63 -0.38
CA GLU A 365 38.41 25.24 -1.55
C GLU A 365 37.78 24.21 -2.50
N THR A 366 38.34 23.00 -2.57
CA THR A 366 37.81 21.89 -3.39
C THR A 366 36.34 21.61 -3.09
N TYR A 367 35.90 21.86 -1.86
CA TYR A 367 34.55 21.58 -1.38
C TYR A 367 33.65 22.83 -1.30
N LYS A 368 34.08 23.97 -1.87
CA LYS A 368 33.33 25.24 -1.76
C LYS A 368 31.89 25.15 -2.26
N LYS A 369 31.63 24.29 -3.25
CA LYS A 369 30.31 24.11 -3.88
C LYS A 369 29.45 22.99 -3.27
N GLU A 370 29.88 22.36 -2.18
CA GLU A 370 29.21 21.18 -1.59
C GLU A 370 27.80 21.50 -1.03
N THR A 371 27.62 22.69 -0.46
CA THR A 371 26.32 23.16 0.05
C THR A 371 26.11 24.64 -0.31
N GLU A 372 24.86 25.11 -0.28
CA GLU A 372 24.62 26.57 -0.44
C GLU A 372 25.21 27.37 0.73
N LEU A 373 25.29 26.78 1.93
CA LEU A 373 26.01 27.38 3.06
C LEU A 373 27.50 27.58 2.76
N SER A 374 28.19 26.55 2.26
CA SER A 374 29.63 26.66 1.94
C SER A 374 29.87 27.71 0.85
N LYS A 375 29.03 27.77 -0.19
CA LYS A 375 29.13 28.79 -1.23
C LYS A 375 29.06 30.20 -0.65
N TYR A 376 28.10 30.44 0.25
CA TYR A 376 27.92 31.73 0.89
C TYR A 376 29.10 32.10 1.80
N ILE A 377 29.62 31.15 2.59
CA ILE A 377 30.81 31.39 3.43
C ILE A 377 32.04 31.72 2.59
N TRP A 378 32.26 31.05 1.45
CA TRP A 378 33.38 31.37 0.56
C TRP A 378 33.23 32.75 -0.09
N SER A 379 32.02 33.16 -0.51
CA SER A 379 31.82 34.52 -1.03
C SER A 379 32.13 35.60 0.02
N LEU A 380 31.81 35.35 1.30
CA LEU A 380 32.14 36.28 2.39
C LEU A 380 33.65 36.37 2.65
N LYS A 381 34.37 35.25 2.49
CA LYS A 381 35.83 35.23 2.59
C LYS A 381 36.50 35.96 1.44
N GLU A 382 36.00 35.75 0.22
CA GLU A 382 36.47 36.44 -0.99
C GLU A 382 36.21 37.96 -0.89
N SER A 383 35.11 38.38 -0.27
CA SER A 383 34.79 39.79 0.00
C SER A 383 35.40 40.35 1.31
N ASN A 384 36.28 39.59 1.97
CA ASN A 384 36.90 39.93 3.26
C ASN A 384 35.93 40.45 4.34
N THR A 385 34.71 39.92 4.36
CA THR A 385 33.64 40.34 5.28
C THR A 385 33.65 39.47 6.53
N SER A 386 33.67 40.09 7.71
CA SER A 386 33.57 39.35 8.98
C SER A 386 32.18 38.76 9.18
N PHE A 387 32.12 37.51 9.64
CA PHE A 387 30.86 36.80 9.88
C PHE A 387 30.92 35.91 11.12
N ASN A 388 29.74 35.64 11.70
CA ASN A 388 29.54 34.66 12.77
C ASN A 388 28.47 33.64 12.35
N ILE A 389 28.64 32.37 12.74
CA ILE A 389 27.69 31.29 12.44
C ILE A 389 27.16 30.69 13.74
N GLN A 390 25.85 30.85 13.99
CA GLN A 390 25.14 30.22 15.10
C GLN A 390 24.32 29.02 14.60
N TRP A 391 24.41 27.88 15.28
CA TRP A 391 23.69 26.66 14.92
C TRP A 391 22.58 26.39 15.92
N ASN A 392 21.41 25.99 15.42
CA ASN A 392 20.25 25.69 16.26
C ASN A 392 19.55 24.40 15.79
N ILE A 393 19.01 23.63 16.72
CA ILE A 393 18.16 22.48 16.40
C ILE A 393 16.73 23.00 16.15
N LEU A 394 16.20 22.79 14.94
CA LEU A 394 14.81 23.13 14.62
C LEU A 394 13.86 22.02 15.06
N LYS A 395 14.21 20.76 14.79
CA LYS A 395 13.36 19.62 15.13
C LYS A 395 14.16 18.32 15.24
N ARG A 396 13.79 17.47 16.20
CA ARG A 396 14.32 16.11 16.36
C ARG A 396 13.31 15.11 15.80
N ILE A 397 13.71 14.33 14.80
CA ILE A 397 12.81 13.42 14.09
C ILE A 397 13.58 12.16 13.71
N PRO A 398 13.13 10.97 14.14
CA PRO A 398 13.76 9.72 13.77
C PRO A 398 13.93 9.59 12.26
N THR A 399 15.12 9.16 11.82
CA THR A 399 15.40 8.85 10.42
C THR A 399 14.69 7.55 10.02
N ARG A 400 13.36 7.63 9.86
CA ARG A 400 12.49 6.49 9.56
C ARG A 400 11.80 6.68 8.20
N MET A 401 11.61 5.57 7.49
CA MET A 401 10.79 5.51 6.29
C MET A 401 9.32 5.31 6.66
N THR A 402 8.43 6.06 6.02
CA THR A 402 6.99 5.80 6.05
C THR A 402 6.67 4.51 5.28
N ALA A 403 5.47 3.98 5.49
CA ALA A 403 4.97 2.83 4.72
C ALA A 403 4.98 3.09 3.20
N HIS A 404 4.88 4.35 2.78
CA HIS A 404 4.93 4.79 1.39
C HIS A 404 6.36 5.09 0.89
N GLY A 405 7.40 4.74 1.66
CA GLY A 405 8.79 4.86 1.26
C GLY A 405 9.37 6.27 1.30
N GLN A 406 8.75 7.20 2.04
CA GLN A 406 9.23 8.56 2.23
C GLN A 406 10.01 8.68 3.56
N CYS A 407 11.09 9.45 3.59
CA CYS A 407 11.87 9.65 4.83
C CYS A 407 11.31 10.83 5.62
N ASN A 408 10.91 10.60 6.87
CA ASN A 408 10.37 11.66 7.73
C ASN A 408 11.34 12.83 7.91
N LEU A 409 12.63 12.54 8.14
CA LEU A 409 13.66 13.55 8.30
C LEU A 409 13.82 14.41 7.03
N CYS A 410 13.79 13.78 5.85
CA CYS A 410 13.89 14.51 4.59
C CYS A 410 12.63 15.33 4.29
N THR A 411 11.46 14.79 4.61
CA THR A 411 10.20 15.50 4.44
C THR A 411 10.15 16.74 5.33
N GLU A 412 10.64 16.64 6.57
CA GLU A 412 10.67 17.78 7.47
C GLU A 412 11.66 18.86 7.02
N GLU A 413 12.87 18.50 6.58
CA GLU A 413 13.82 19.50 6.05
C GLU A 413 13.18 20.29 4.90
N LYS A 414 12.51 19.59 3.97
CA LYS A 414 11.82 20.22 2.84
C LYS A 414 10.69 21.14 3.30
N LEU A 415 9.93 20.72 4.32
CA LEU A 415 8.89 21.55 4.92
C LEU A 415 9.48 22.80 5.58
N ALA A 416 10.56 22.66 6.33
CA ALA A 416 11.25 23.78 6.98
C ALA A 416 11.80 24.79 5.96
N ILE A 417 12.39 24.31 4.85
CA ILE A 417 12.85 25.15 3.73
C ILE A 417 11.67 25.88 3.06
N LEU A 418 10.52 25.22 2.91
CA LEU A 418 9.32 25.82 2.32
C LEU A 418 8.70 26.90 3.18
N SER A 419 8.65 26.66 4.50
CA SER A 419 8.05 27.56 5.47
C SER A 419 8.96 28.72 5.86
N ALA A 420 10.27 28.63 5.59
CA ALA A 420 11.21 29.71 5.85
C ALA A 420 11.01 30.91 4.91
N ASP A 421 11.29 32.10 5.43
CA ASP A 421 11.26 33.35 4.67
C ASP A 421 12.27 33.30 3.51
N LYS A 422 11.79 33.65 2.32
CA LYS A 422 12.58 33.57 1.08
C LYS A 422 13.71 34.61 1.07
N THR A 423 13.53 35.76 1.72
CA THR A 423 14.51 36.86 1.64
C THR A 423 15.79 36.58 2.43
N SER A 424 15.67 35.76 3.48
CA SER A 424 16.76 35.43 4.40
C SER A 424 17.26 33.99 4.27
N LEU A 425 16.74 33.19 3.33
CA LEU A 425 17.06 31.76 3.19
C LEU A 425 18.11 31.49 2.10
N LEU A 426 19.18 30.78 2.48
CA LEU A 426 20.25 30.37 1.55
C LEU A 426 19.89 29.15 0.71
N ASN A 427 19.05 28.24 1.20
CA ASN A 427 18.65 27.04 0.45
C ASN A 427 17.87 27.39 -0.81
N LYS A 428 18.12 26.64 -1.90
CA LYS A 428 17.30 26.77 -3.10
C LYS A 428 16.01 25.98 -2.92
N ARG A 429 14.85 26.60 -3.17
CA ARG A 429 13.55 25.89 -3.11
C ARG A 429 13.44 24.78 -4.17
N SER A 430 14.25 24.78 -5.22
CA SER A 430 14.36 23.64 -6.15
C SER A 430 14.90 22.36 -5.48
N GLU A 431 15.58 22.45 -4.34
CA GLU A 431 16.09 21.29 -3.58
C GLU A 431 14.97 20.38 -3.06
N ILE A 432 13.72 20.84 -3.05
CA ILE A 432 12.55 20.04 -2.65
C ILE A 432 12.34 18.84 -3.59
N VAL A 433 12.75 18.96 -4.86
CA VAL A 433 12.64 17.89 -5.86
C VAL A 433 13.77 16.85 -5.70
N SER A 434 14.74 17.10 -4.83
CA SER A 434 15.86 16.17 -4.62
C SER A 434 15.40 14.81 -4.09
N LYS A 435 16.09 13.75 -4.57
CA LYS A 435 15.88 12.38 -4.09
C LYS A 435 16.26 12.27 -2.62
N CYS A 436 15.53 11.43 -1.89
CA CYS A 436 15.84 11.15 -0.49
C CYS A 436 17.23 10.51 -0.37
N ARG A 437 18.14 11.16 0.36
CA ARG A 437 19.50 10.66 0.62
C ARG A 437 19.53 9.37 1.45
N HIS A 438 18.43 9.06 2.14
CA HIS A 438 18.26 7.85 2.95
C HIS A 438 17.50 6.72 2.24
N SER A 439 17.05 6.92 0.99
CA SER A 439 16.23 5.94 0.27
C SER A 439 16.93 4.61 -0.02
N ASN A 440 18.26 4.61 -0.18
CA ASN A 440 19.07 3.40 -0.41
C ASN A 440 19.37 2.60 0.87
N ARG A 441 19.01 3.08 2.08
CA ARG A 441 19.18 2.33 3.34
C ARG A 441 18.16 1.20 3.54
N ARG A 442 17.31 0.89 2.54
CA ARG A 442 16.27 -0.15 2.60
C ARG A 442 16.80 -1.58 2.89
N TYR A 443 18.10 -1.83 2.76
CA TYR A 443 18.69 -3.17 2.90
C TYR A 443 19.32 -3.49 4.25
N THR A 444 19.36 -2.56 5.21
CA THR A 444 19.87 -2.85 6.55
C THR A 444 18.87 -2.37 7.60
N ARG A 445 17.86 -3.20 7.89
CA ARG A 445 17.33 -3.22 9.26
C ARG A 445 18.52 -3.65 10.13
N PRO A 446 19.00 -2.84 11.10
CA PRO A 446 19.87 -3.41 12.12
C PRO A 446 19.04 -4.47 12.84
N ALA A 447 19.50 -5.72 12.78
CA ALA A 447 19.05 -6.73 13.71
C ALA A 447 19.30 -6.17 15.10
N ASN A 448 18.24 -6.02 15.92
CA ASN A 448 18.42 -5.79 17.34
C ASN A 448 19.19 -6.99 17.88
N ARG A 449 20.52 -6.86 18.01
CA ARG A 449 21.29 -7.69 18.92
C ARG A 449 20.81 -7.32 20.31
N ARG A 450 19.95 -8.15 20.87
CA ARG A 450 19.82 -8.25 22.32
C ARG A 450 21.04 -9.02 22.75
N ASP A 451 21.95 -8.36 23.45
CA ASP A 451 22.99 -9.08 24.19
C ASP A 451 22.31 -9.91 25.30
N PRO A 452 22.71 -11.17 25.51
CA PRO A 452 22.15 -12.02 26.56
C PRO A 452 22.98 -11.94 27.85
N PRO A 453 22.46 -12.52 28.94
CA PRO A 453 21.40 -12.02 29.81
C PRO A 453 21.81 -10.83 30.69
#